data_AF-A0A7M5XJ99-F1
#
_entry.id   AF-A0A7M5XJ99-F1
#
_cell.length_a   1.000
_cell.length_b   1.000
_cell.length_c   1.000
_cell.angle_alpha   90.00
_cell.angle_beta   90.00
_cell.angle_gamma   90.00
#
_symmetry.space_group_name_H-M   'P 1'
#
loop_
_entity.id
_entity.type
_entity.pdbx_description
1 polymer ?
#
loop_
_entity_poly.entity_id
_entity_poly.type
_entity_poly.pdbx_seq_one_letter_code
_entity_poly.pdbx_strand_id
1 'polypeptide(L)'
;MAASRDYDHNNTNGYSSSSSNEDENAGYPFDFLETDFQCIICTMVIRGFTELPCGHAGCKFCIEKWEKQKVACCECQESYDKTKKQESRFNDRKIKHERLARCKQHEQGCTWQGSIADYKDQHRKRCGFRNVRCRLCNQKVVRNQTEEHKLTCTHRLVNCTTCGAQYSFINKKKHDDEECKQHCDYWQFGCHEKVYKPHMERHLANSARRHIELVKSHYDRIVTELVSEKDKKITELNTTVNLQSKHITELTTQLERTKLPMATSSSSPTVKQTVKPKTLPRPPIRIYEKEEDKQQQQPTNPFRPASAKWDGKKIREIVFQGETLTFFDVWKILDEKKFTKFEEIFQQNPNVINSLRDGFGYTLLVMAVYKDRFDVFVHLMEYPQDFSLVDNDGMNVLHRVGQYGKVRYLEKFDQQTIKTLIDGRTNMNSTPLHKAAYYNKHDVIRWLLAKGANHELKNKYGRRPDEQSFCDGVTKEIFRSFRSP
;
A
#
# COMPACT_ATOMS: atom_id res chain seq x y z
N MET A 1 -16.23 14.80 51.44
CA MET A 1 -15.73 13.41 51.50
C MET A 1 -16.21 12.75 50.21
N ALA A 2 -15.42 12.56 49.16
CA ALA A 2 -14.14 11.83 49.04
C ALA A 2 -14.32 10.30 49.12
N ALA A 3 -13.61 9.45 48.36
CA ALA A 3 -13.00 9.55 47.02
C ALA A 3 -12.37 8.18 46.68
N SER A 4 -12.45 7.74 45.41
CA SER A 4 -11.55 6.78 44.73
C SER A 4 -11.22 5.41 45.37
N ARG A 5 -11.36 4.31 44.61
CA ARG A 5 -10.23 3.68 43.87
C ARG A 5 -10.62 2.37 43.15
N ASP A 6 -10.26 2.32 41.87
CA ASP A 6 -9.45 1.29 41.18
C ASP A 6 -9.61 -0.20 41.56
N TYR A 7 -9.93 -1.04 40.56
CA TYR A 7 -9.57 -2.47 40.57
C TYR A 7 -9.30 -3.00 39.14
N ASP A 8 -8.08 -2.72 38.65
CA ASP A 8 -7.50 -3.45 37.52
C ASP A 8 -6.97 -4.81 38.01
N HIS A 9 -7.20 -5.91 37.25
CA HIS A 9 -6.18 -6.96 37.08
C HIS A 9 -6.45 -7.91 35.91
N ASN A 10 -5.59 -7.79 34.89
CA ASN A 10 -5.03 -8.83 34.02
C ASN A 10 -5.74 -10.21 33.90
N ASN A 11 -6.19 -10.54 32.69
CA ASN A 11 -6.23 -11.94 32.22
C ASN A 11 -5.56 -12.06 30.84
N THR A 12 -4.26 -12.37 30.83
CA THR A 12 -3.44 -12.50 29.62
C THR A 12 -3.38 -13.95 29.16
N ASN A 13 -4.39 -14.41 28.40
CA ASN A 13 -4.31 -15.68 27.68
C ASN A 13 -3.83 -15.46 26.23
N GLY A 14 -2.56 -15.77 25.98
CA GLY A 14 -1.97 -15.65 24.65
C GLY A 14 -2.22 -16.89 23.79
N TYR A 15 -2.93 -16.72 22.67
CA TYR A 15 -2.99 -17.73 21.62
C TYR A 15 -1.92 -17.47 20.55
N SER A 16 -1.10 -18.49 20.31
CA SER A 16 0.05 -18.49 19.42
C SER A 16 -0.36 -18.42 17.94
N SER A 17 -0.08 -17.30 17.28
CA SER A 17 -0.22 -17.22 15.82
C SER A 17 0.95 -17.93 15.13
N SER A 18 0.77 -19.20 14.77
CA SER A 18 1.77 -20.04 14.12
C SER A 18 2.07 -19.59 12.67
N SER A 19 3.04 -18.69 12.51
CA SER A 19 3.89 -18.64 11.31
C SER A 19 5.16 -19.45 11.56
N SER A 20 5.61 -20.23 10.58
CA SER A 20 6.79 -21.10 10.67
C SER A 20 8.07 -20.32 11.01
N ASN A 21 8.54 -20.43 12.25
CA ASN A 21 9.67 -19.65 12.79
C ASN A 21 11.06 -20.11 12.29
N GLU A 22 11.16 -20.95 11.25
CA GLU A 22 12.45 -21.44 10.74
C GLU A 22 13.34 -20.30 10.19
N ASP A 23 12.73 -19.31 9.52
CA ASP A 23 13.43 -18.11 9.02
C ASP A 23 14.01 -17.23 10.13
N GLU A 24 13.48 -17.30 11.37
CA GLU A 24 14.03 -16.58 12.52
C GLU A 24 15.17 -17.36 13.20
N ASN A 25 15.56 -18.56 12.73
CA ASN A 25 16.65 -19.38 13.31
C ASN A 25 17.89 -19.52 12.41
N ALA A 26 17.78 -19.25 11.11
CA ALA A 26 18.92 -19.21 10.18
C ALA A 26 19.86 -18.00 10.43
N GLY A 27 20.85 -17.83 9.55
CA GLY A 27 21.71 -16.65 9.53
C GLY A 27 20.95 -15.35 9.29
N TYR A 28 21.65 -14.22 9.35
CA TYR A 28 21.02 -12.91 9.37
C TYR A 28 20.39 -12.52 8.01
N PRO A 29 19.06 -12.35 7.94
CA PRO A 29 18.35 -12.08 6.69
C PRO A 29 18.33 -10.57 6.37
N PHE A 30 19.51 -9.99 6.13
CA PHE A 30 19.66 -8.58 5.76
C PHE A 30 20.60 -8.44 4.56
N ASP A 31 20.48 -7.33 3.84
CA ASP A 31 21.50 -6.93 2.88
C ASP A 31 22.69 -6.37 3.66
N PHE A 32 23.74 -7.17 3.79
CA PHE A 32 25.01 -6.75 4.34
C PHE A 32 25.86 -6.04 3.30
N LEU A 33 26.63 -5.05 3.73
CA LEU A 33 27.57 -4.33 2.87
C LEU A 33 28.92 -5.05 2.73
N GLU A 34 29.13 -6.10 3.51
CA GLU A 34 30.39 -6.83 3.65
C GLU A 34 30.10 -8.34 3.64
N THR A 35 30.96 -9.12 2.97
CA THR A 35 30.77 -10.57 2.76
C THR A 35 31.39 -11.45 3.83
N ASP A 36 32.16 -10.87 4.75
CA ASP A 36 32.84 -11.59 5.82
C ASP A 36 31.84 -12.23 6.80
N PHE A 37 32.24 -13.33 7.43
CA PHE A 37 31.37 -14.12 8.32
C PHE A 37 30.09 -14.64 7.63
N GLN A 38 30.13 -14.98 6.34
CA GLN A 38 29.07 -15.70 5.64
C GLN A 38 28.99 -17.16 6.11
N CYS A 39 27.78 -17.69 6.34
CA CYS A 39 27.59 -19.08 6.75
C CYS A 39 27.68 -20.04 5.58
N ILE A 40 28.55 -21.07 5.68
CA ILE A 40 28.69 -22.14 4.69
C ILE A 40 27.37 -22.84 4.29
N ILE A 41 26.38 -22.91 5.20
CA ILE A 41 25.11 -23.62 4.95
C ILE A 41 24.04 -22.71 4.37
N CYS A 42 23.74 -21.58 5.02
CA CYS A 42 22.61 -20.73 4.63
C CYS A 42 23.00 -19.48 3.84
N THR A 43 24.29 -19.29 3.52
CA THR A 43 24.85 -18.16 2.75
C THR A 43 24.55 -16.75 3.28
N MET A 44 24.01 -16.64 4.48
CA MET A 44 23.71 -15.40 5.20
C MET A 44 24.78 -15.14 6.26
N VAL A 45 24.93 -13.91 6.74
CA VAL A 45 25.90 -13.60 7.80
C VAL A 45 25.58 -14.41 9.07
N ILE A 46 26.63 -14.96 9.67
CA ILE A 46 26.57 -16.00 10.69
C ILE A 46 25.83 -15.53 11.95
N ARG A 47 24.95 -16.40 12.47
CA ARG A 47 24.23 -16.19 13.74
C ARG A 47 24.53 -17.32 14.72
N GLY A 48 25.14 -16.98 15.86
CA GLY A 48 25.69 -17.97 16.77
C GLY A 48 26.92 -18.59 16.12
N PHE A 49 28.01 -17.83 16.07
CA PHE A 49 29.23 -18.24 15.35
C PHE A 49 29.76 -19.58 15.86
N THR A 50 29.69 -20.59 15.01
CA THR A 50 30.12 -21.96 15.27
C THR A 50 31.10 -22.38 14.18
N GLU A 51 32.32 -22.71 14.56
CA GLU A 51 33.41 -23.10 13.67
C GLU A 51 33.64 -24.62 13.76
N LEU A 52 33.78 -25.28 12.62
CA LEU A 52 34.12 -26.70 12.54
C LEU A 52 35.64 -26.88 12.65
N PRO A 53 36.16 -28.06 13.07
CA PRO A 53 37.60 -28.30 13.22
C PRO A 53 38.45 -28.06 11.95
N CYS A 54 37.81 -28.00 10.78
CA CYS A 54 38.39 -27.66 9.49
C CYS A 54 38.39 -26.14 9.17
N GLY A 55 38.24 -25.27 10.18
CA GLY A 55 38.19 -23.80 10.06
C GLY A 55 36.94 -23.22 9.39
N HIS A 56 36.02 -24.06 8.92
CA HIS A 56 34.82 -23.60 8.21
C HIS A 56 33.70 -23.22 9.20
N ALA A 57 33.17 -22.01 9.07
CA ALA A 57 32.23 -21.43 10.04
C ALA A 57 30.79 -21.29 9.53
N GLY A 58 29.83 -21.42 10.45
CA GLY A 58 28.41 -21.32 10.16
C GLY A 58 27.56 -20.86 11.35
N CYS A 59 26.28 -20.66 11.09
CA CYS A 59 25.28 -20.43 12.13
C CYS A 59 25.09 -21.72 12.94
N LYS A 60 25.08 -21.60 14.27
CA LYS A 60 24.86 -22.72 15.21
C LYS A 60 23.70 -23.62 14.80
N PHE A 61 22.52 -23.05 14.62
CA PHE A 61 21.31 -23.78 14.20
C PHE A 61 21.47 -24.49 12.84
N CYS A 62 22.18 -23.90 11.89
CA CYS A 62 22.41 -24.51 10.58
C CYS A 62 23.34 -25.72 10.71
N ILE A 63 24.45 -25.59 11.43
CA ILE A 63 25.38 -26.69 11.71
C ILE A 63 24.68 -27.80 12.51
N GLU A 64 23.90 -27.47 13.55
CA GLU A 64 23.10 -28.43 14.32
C GLU A 64 22.00 -29.12 13.49
N LYS A 65 21.41 -28.45 12.50
CA LYS A 65 20.43 -29.04 11.56
C LYS A 65 21.13 -29.99 10.58
N TRP A 66 22.33 -29.63 10.09
CA TRP A 66 23.15 -30.45 9.19
C TRP A 66 23.76 -31.67 9.89
N GLU A 67 24.21 -31.53 11.14
CA GLU A 67 24.76 -32.59 11.99
C GLU A 67 23.78 -33.76 12.25
N LYS A 68 22.47 -33.56 12.02
CA LYS A 68 21.45 -34.62 12.07
C LYS A 68 21.39 -35.46 10.79
N GLN A 69 21.93 -34.96 9.68
CA GLN A 69 21.97 -35.64 8.38
C GLN A 69 23.34 -36.28 8.10
N LYS A 70 24.43 -35.53 8.30
CA LYS A 70 25.80 -36.00 8.06
C LYS A 70 26.78 -35.35 9.03
N VAL A 71 27.64 -36.15 9.66
CA VAL A 71 28.70 -35.65 10.56
C VAL A 71 29.98 -35.34 9.77
N ALA A 72 29.86 -34.42 8.82
CA ALA A 72 30.96 -33.95 7.98
C ALA A 72 30.73 -32.49 7.56
N CYS A 73 31.81 -31.74 7.34
CA CYS A 73 31.73 -30.35 6.90
C CYS A 73 30.98 -30.26 5.57
N CYS A 74 30.05 -29.31 5.44
CA CYS A 74 29.23 -29.22 4.22
C CYS A 74 30.00 -28.61 3.03
N GLU A 75 31.11 -27.90 3.29
CA GLU A 75 32.04 -27.38 2.28
C GLU A 75 33.11 -28.45 1.95
N CYS A 76 34.13 -28.65 2.79
CA CYS A 76 35.26 -29.56 2.51
C CYS A 76 34.97 -31.08 2.62
N GLN A 77 33.75 -31.49 3.02
CA GLN A 77 33.33 -32.89 3.20
C GLN A 77 34.09 -33.74 4.24
N GLU A 78 35.06 -33.17 4.96
CA GLU A 78 35.79 -33.84 6.04
C GLU A 78 34.87 -34.24 7.20
N SER A 79 34.99 -35.48 7.66
CA SER A 79 34.34 -35.97 8.87
C SER A 79 34.98 -35.39 10.12
N TYR A 80 34.19 -34.94 11.10
CA TYR A 80 34.70 -34.29 12.31
C TYR A 80 33.98 -34.77 13.58
N ASP A 81 34.65 -34.59 14.71
CA ASP A 81 34.10 -34.83 16.04
C ASP A 81 33.24 -33.63 16.48
N LYS A 82 31.95 -33.87 16.75
CA LYS A 82 30.98 -32.84 17.16
C LYS A 82 31.36 -32.11 18.46
N THR A 83 32.21 -32.69 19.30
CA THR A 83 32.69 -32.04 20.53
C THR A 83 33.75 -30.97 20.27
N LYS A 84 34.41 -30.99 19.10
CA LYS A 84 35.55 -30.12 18.76
C LYS A 84 35.17 -28.84 18.01
N LYS A 85 33.88 -28.60 17.75
CA LYS A 85 33.38 -27.35 17.17
C LYS A 85 33.47 -26.19 18.17
N GLN A 86 33.84 -25.00 17.71
CA GLN A 86 34.10 -23.86 18.58
C GLN A 86 33.03 -22.76 18.45
N GLU A 87 32.45 -22.32 19.58
CA GLU A 87 31.49 -21.22 19.61
C GLU A 87 32.17 -19.89 20.00
N SER A 88 32.38 -18.99 19.03
CA SER A 88 33.11 -17.73 19.28
C SER A 88 32.17 -16.59 19.67
N ARG A 89 32.00 -16.38 20.99
CA ARG A 89 31.33 -15.18 21.55
C ARG A 89 31.95 -13.85 21.10
N PHE A 90 33.23 -13.86 20.70
CA PHE A 90 33.91 -12.69 20.13
C PHE A 90 33.39 -12.38 18.72
N ASN A 91 33.43 -13.36 17.80
CA ASN A 91 32.89 -13.18 16.44
C ASN A 91 31.40 -12.85 16.48
N ASP A 92 30.66 -13.47 17.39
CA ASP A 92 29.23 -13.23 17.61
C ASP A 92 28.93 -11.80 18.15
N ARG A 93 29.90 -11.10 18.78
CA ARG A 93 29.83 -9.67 19.11
C ARG A 93 30.21 -8.80 17.92
N LYS A 94 31.33 -9.10 17.25
CA LYS A 94 31.81 -8.41 16.05
C LYS A 94 30.73 -8.34 14.97
N ILE A 95 30.10 -9.48 14.66
CA ILE A 95 28.97 -9.57 13.75
C ILE A 95 27.78 -8.70 14.20
N LYS A 96 27.47 -8.64 15.51
CA LYS A 96 26.32 -7.87 16.02
C LYS A 96 26.53 -6.35 16.01
N HIS A 97 27.75 -5.88 16.27
CA HIS A 97 28.02 -4.48 16.55
C HIS A 97 28.86 -3.76 15.49
N GLU A 98 29.82 -4.44 14.85
CA GLU A 98 30.72 -3.83 13.86
C GLU A 98 30.17 -3.94 12.42
N ARG A 99 29.48 -5.04 12.08
CA ARG A 99 28.97 -5.27 10.72
C ARG A 99 27.68 -4.49 10.44
N LEU A 100 27.67 -3.82 9.28
CA LEU A 100 26.55 -2.99 8.83
C LEU A 100 25.58 -3.74 7.91
N ALA A 101 24.29 -3.54 8.17
CA ALA A 101 23.16 -4.13 7.45
C ALA A 101 22.17 -3.04 7.03
N ARG A 102 21.53 -3.20 5.86
CA ARG A 102 20.34 -2.42 5.47
C ARG A 102 19.07 -3.06 6.03
N CYS A 103 18.03 -2.26 6.21
CA CYS A 103 16.73 -2.79 6.64
C CYS A 103 16.11 -3.73 5.59
N LYS A 104 15.46 -4.84 6.03
CA LYS A 104 14.64 -5.73 5.18
C LYS A 104 13.59 -5.02 4.30
N GLN A 105 13.24 -3.77 4.62
CA GLN A 105 12.25 -2.96 3.92
C GLN A 105 12.92 -1.95 2.96
N HIS A 106 14.19 -2.12 2.61
CA HIS A 106 14.94 -1.20 1.76
C HIS A 106 14.30 -1.02 0.37
N GLU A 107 13.90 -2.12 -0.28
CA GLU A 107 13.15 -2.12 -1.55
C GLU A 107 11.80 -1.38 -1.48
N GLN A 108 11.25 -1.22 -0.26
CA GLN A 108 9.99 -0.52 0.00
C GLN A 108 10.22 0.96 0.37
N GLY A 109 11.45 1.48 0.24
CA GLY A 109 11.83 2.86 0.54
C GLY A 109 12.54 3.08 1.89
N CYS A 110 12.85 2.03 2.65
CA CYS A 110 13.54 2.20 3.94
C CYS A 110 15.04 2.48 3.75
N THR A 111 15.46 3.71 4.07
CA THR A 111 16.85 4.17 3.96
C THR A 111 17.74 3.81 5.16
N TRP A 112 17.24 3.10 6.17
CA TRP A 112 18.04 2.78 7.35
C TRP A 112 19.13 1.75 7.06
N GLN A 113 20.31 2.05 7.59
CA GLN A 113 21.53 1.25 7.61
C GLN A 113 22.15 1.38 9.00
N GLY A 114 22.66 0.29 9.56
CA GLY A 114 23.28 0.28 10.88
C GLY A 114 23.70 -1.11 11.34
N SER A 115 24.11 -1.24 12.60
CA SER A 115 24.53 -2.54 13.16
C SER A 115 23.35 -3.48 13.40
N ILE A 116 23.60 -4.79 13.41
CA ILE A 116 22.55 -5.80 13.67
C ILE A 116 21.90 -5.61 15.05
N ALA A 117 22.68 -5.15 16.04
CA ALA A 117 22.19 -4.79 17.37
C ALA A 117 21.14 -3.67 17.30
N ASP A 118 21.49 -2.52 16.68
CA ASP A 118 20.54 -1.41 16.52
C ASP A 118 19.31 -1.81 15.68
N TYR A 119 19.52 -2.65 14.65
CA TYR A 119 18.41 -3.20 13.89
C TYR A 119 17.41 -3.93 14.79
N LYS A 120 17.88 -4.86 15.63
CA LYS A 120 17.01 -5.66 16.51
C LYS A 120 16.34 -4.82 17.58
N ASP A 121 17.12 -3.97 18.25
CA ASP A 121 16.71 -3.35 19.50
C ASP A 121 15.96 -2.04 19.30
N GLN A 122 16.23 -1.30 18.22
CA GLN A 122 15.56 -0.03 17.90
C GLN A 122 14.80 -0.11 16.58
N HIS A 123 15.48 -0.35 15.46
CA HIS A 123 14.88 -0.13 14.14
C HIS A 123 13.72 -1.09 13.82
N ARG A 124 13.88 -2.41 14.05
CA ARG A 124 12.83 -3.44 13.81
C ARG A 124 11.53 -3.11 14.55
N LYS A 125 11.63 -2.44 15.70
CA LYS A 125 10.48 -1.99 16.50
C LYS A 125 9.83 -0.75 15.88
N ARG A 126 10.61 0.25 15.46
CA ARG A 126 10.13 1.59 15.00
C ARG A 126 9.92 1.77 13.49
N CYS A 127 10.50 0.92 12.63
CA CYS A 127 10.50 1.05 11.16
C CYS A 127 9.13 1.40 10.56
N GLY A 128 9.03 2.53 9.85
CA GLY A 128 7.80 3.00 9.20
C GLY A 128 7.33 2.13 8.04
N PHE A 129 8.25 1.46 7.34
CA PHE A 129 7.95 0.58 6.21
C PHE A 129 7.62 -0.87 6.62
N ARG A 130 7.62 -1.18 7.92
CA ARG A 130 7.29 -2.52 8.40
C ARG A 130 5.78 -2.73 8.41
N ASN A 131 5.34 -3.85 7.82
CA ASN A 131 3.95 -4.29 7.93
C ASN A 131 3.56 -4.59 9.38
N VAL A 132 2.46 -3.97 9.82
CA VAL A 132 1.74 -4.20 11.07
C VAL A 132 0.33 -4.72 10.77
N ARG A 133 -0.39 -5.23 11.76
CA ARG A 133 -1.81 -5.58 11.59
C ARG A 133 -2.71 -4.48 12.11
N CYS A 134 -3.77 -4.15 11.36
CA CYS A 134 -4.83 -3.27 11.86
C CYS A 134 -5.58 -3.95 13.02
N ARG A 135 -5.81 -3.22 14.12
CA ARG A 135 -6.50 -3.75 15.31
C ARG A 135 -7.99 -4.07 15.08
N LEU A 136 -8.59 -3.53 14.02
CA LEU A 136 -10.04 -3.64 13.76
C LEU A 136 -10.38 -4.69 12.69
N CYS A 137 -9.63 -4.72 11.58
CA CYS A 137 -9.86 -5.65 10.46
C CYS A 137 -8.79 -6.73 10.29
N ASN A 138 -7.74 -6.77 11.14
CA ASN A 138 -6.61 -7.72 11.09
C ASN A 138 -5.76 -7.69 9.79
N GLN A 139 -6.10 -6.83 8.82
CA GLN A 139 -5.34 -6.67 7.56
C GLN A 139 -3.91 -6.20 7.83
N LYS A 140 -2.98 -6.61 6.96
CA LYS A 140 -1.58 -6.16 6.95
C LYS A 140 -1.51 -4.78 6.31
N VAL A 141 -0.89 -3.82 6.99
CA VAL A 141 -0.77 -2.42 6.57
C VAL A 141 0.66 -1.95 6.84
N VAL A 142 1.25 -1.17 5.94
CA VAL A 142 2.57 -0.54 6.17
C VAL A 142 2.44 0.47 7.31
N ARG A 143 3.38 0.49 8.28
CA ARG A 143 3.21 1.29 9.51
C ARG A 143 3.01 2.79 9.26
N ASN A 144 3.67 3.39 8.27
CA ASN A 144 3.48 4.80 7.91
C ASN A 144 2.10 5.08 7.27
N GLN A 145 1.44 4.07 6.71
CA GLN A 145 0.11 4.15 6.11
C GLN A 145 -1.04 3.83 7.11
N THR A 146 -0.76 3.62 8.40
CA THR A 146 -1.84 3.25 9.36
C THR A 146 -2.90 4.32 9.54
N GLU A 147 -2.54 5.60 9.38
CA GLU A 147 -3.47 6.71 9.54
C GLU A 147 -4.44 6.81 8.35
N GLU A 148 -3.93 6.70 7.13
CA GLU A 148 -4.72 6.56 5.91
C GLU A 148 -5.63 5.32 5.97
N HIS A 149 -5.09 4.20 6.45
CA HIS A 149 -5.88 2.97 6.64
C HIS A 149 -7.00 3.12 7.67
N LYS A 150 -6.86 3.93 8.74
CA LYS A 150 -7.98 4.18 9.68
C LYS A 150 -9.20 4.77 8.97
N LEU A 151 -8.99 5.61 7.95
CA LEU A 151 -10.06 6.25 7.18
C LEU A 151 -10.75 5.27 6.23
N THR A 152 -10.00 4.35 5.63
CA THR A 152 -10.51 3.38 4.62
C THR A 152 -10.96 2.04 5.20
N CYS A 153 -10.50 1.67 6.41
CA CYS A 153 -10.79 0.39 7.07
C CYS A 153 -12.29 0.10 7.16
N THR A 154 -12.71 -1.08 6.69
CA THR A 154 -14.11 -1.54 6.72
C THR A 154 -14.63 -1.80 8.14
N HIS A 155 -13.75 -2.08 9.10
CA HIS A 155 -14.09 -2.25 10.51
C HIS A 155 -13.87 -0.98 11.35
N ARG A 156 -13.62 0.19 10.73
CA ARG A 156 -13.54 1.45 11.47
C ARG A 156 -14.88 1.75 12.15
N LEU A 157 -14.84 2.26 13.38
CA LEU A 157 -16.04 2.69 14.08
C LEU A 157 -16.56 3.98 13.47
N VAL A 158 -17.87 4.04 13.24
CA VAL A 158 -18.62 5.21 12.78
C VAL A 158 -19.85 5.38 13.65
N ASN A 159 -20.33 6.62 13.78
CA ASN A 159 -21.54 6.93 14.54
C ASN A 159 -22.71 7.15 13.57
N CYS A 160 -23.89 6.65 13.93
CA CYS A 160 -25.11 6.91 13.18
C CYS A 160 -25.51 8.38 13.29
N THR A 161 -25.67 9.08 12.17
CA THR A 161 -26.11 10.49 12.18
C THR A 161 -27.55 10.68 12.64
N THR A 162 -28.40 9.62 12.62
CA THR A 162 -29.83 9.72 12.96
C THR A 162 -30.19 9.15 14.34
N CYS A 163 -29.43 8.18 14.87
CA CYS A 163 -29.68 7.61 16.21
C CYS A 163 -28.48 7.64 17.17
N GLY A 164 -27.34 8.21 16.76
CA GLY A 164 -26.12 8.35 17.59
C GLY A 164 -25.32 7.05 17.83
N ALA A 165 -25.92 5.87 17.62
CA ALA A 165 -25.29 4.58 17.89
C ALA A 165 -23.96 4.39 17.12
N GLN A 166 -22.95 3.84 17.79
CA GLN A 166 -21.63 3.56 17.21
C GLN A 166 -21.53 2.11 16.74
N TYR A 167 -21.03 1.89 15.51
CA TYR A 167 -20.86 0.56 14.92
C TYR A 167 -19.68 0.50 13.93
N SER A 168 -19.21 -0.70 13.62
CA SER A 168 -18.19 -0.92 12.57
C SER A 168 -18.77 -0.65 11.18
N PHE A 169 -18.11 0.14 10.33
CA PHE A 169 -18.64 0.61 9.03
C PHE A 169 -19.20 -0.50 8.12
N ILE A 170 -18.62 -1.70 8.11
CA ILE A 170 -19.13 -2.89 7.39
C ILE A 170 -20.57 -3.27 7.78
N ASN A 171 -20.96 -3.02 9.03
CA ASN A 171 -22.31 -3.26 9.53
C ASN A 171 -23.29 -2.13 9.16
N LYS A 172 -22.87 -1.05 8.46
CA LYS A 172 -23.75 0.10 8.16
C LYS A 172 -25.08 -0.30 7.54
N LYS A 173 -25.08 -1.21 6.56
CA LYS A 173 -26.32 -1.66 5.92
C LYS A 173 -27.23 -2.37 6.92
N LYS A 174 -26.70 -3.37 7.64
CA LYS A 174 -27.46 -4.09 8.69
C LYS A 174 -28.01 -3.13 9.75
N HIS A 175 -27.22 -2.15 10.16
CA HIS A 175 -27.66 -1.13 11.11
C HIS A 175 -28.83 -0.31 10.53
N ASP A 176 -28.65 0.30 9.36
CA ASP A 176 -29.67 1.10 8.69
C ASP A 176 -30.98 0.30 8.46
N ASP A 177 -30.88 -0.99 8.13
CA ASP A 177 -32.03 -1.84 7.78
C ASP A 177 -32.73 -2.47 9.01
N GLU A 178 -31.98 -3.00 9.99
CA GLU A 178 -32.49 -3.88 11.07
C GLU A 178 -32.42 -3.29 12.49
N GLU A 179 -31.64 -2.22 12.71
CA GLU A 179 -31.31 -1.72 14.05
C GLU A 179 -31.65 -0.22 14.24
N CYS A 180 -31.59 0.57 13.15
CA CYS A 180 -31.78 2.02 13.16
C CYS A 180 -33.26 2.40 13.29
N LYS A 181 -33.76 2.43 14.53
CA LYS A 181 -35.06 3.01 14.86
C LYS A 181 -34.96 4.53 14.99
N GLN A 182 -35.84 5.22 14.28
CA GLN A 182 -35.93 6.68 14.21
C GLN A 182 -37.31 7.10 14.72
N HIS A 183 -37.40 8.28 15.31
CA HIS A 183 -38.70 8.87 15.68
C HIS A 183 -39.48 9.22 14.41
N CYS A 184 -40.80 9.04 14.40
CA CYS A 184 -41.64 9.51 13.29
C CYS A 184 -41.50 11.04 13.10
N ASP A 185 -41.53 11.53 11.86
CA ASP A 185 -41.45 12.96 11.54
C ASP A 185 -42.53 13.80 12.24
N TYR A 186 -43.67 13.16 12.56
CA TYR A 186 -44.79 13.76 13.29
C TYR A 186 -44.68 13.65 14.83
N TRP A 187 -43.50 13.31 15.37
CA TRP A 187 -43.25 13.21 16.81
C TRP A 187 -43.61 14.49 17.57
N GLN A 188 -43.21 15.66 17.04
CA GLN A 188 -43.54 16.97 17.64
C GLN A 188 -45.05 17.28 17.68
N PHE A 189 -45.85 16.60 16.85
CA PHE A 189 -47.31 16.68 16.83
C PHE A 189 -47.97 15.55 17.64
N GLY A 190 -47.20 14.70 18.32
CA GLY A 190 -47.69 13.63 19.20
C GLY A 190 -47.59 12.20 18.65
N CYS A 191 -46.98 11.97 17.48
CA CYS A 191 -46.76 10.62 16.97
C CYS A 191 -45.54 9.96 17.64
N HIS A 192 -45.75 9.30 18.76
CA HIS A 192 -44.69 8.72 19.60
C HIS A 192 -44.09 7.39 19.08
N GLU A 193 -44.26 7.05 17.80
CA GLU A 193 -43.71 5.80 17.25
C GLU A 193 -42.22 5.90 16.88
N LYS A 194 -41.51 4.77 17.08
CA LYS A 194 -40.11 4.57 16.72
C LYS A 194 -40.02 3.51 15.63
N VAL A 195 -39.81 3.96 14.40
CA VAL A 195 -39.91 3.15 13.17
C VAL A 195 -38.51 2.85 12.64
N TYR A 196 -38.29 1.65 12.10
CA TYR A 196 -37.07 1.35 11.36
C TYR A 196 -36.99 2.20 10.09
N LYS A 197 -35.80 2.72 9.77
CA LYS A 197 -35.54 3.55 8.58
C LYS A 197 -36.20 3.03 7.27
N PRO A 198 -36.04 1.77 6.83
CA PRO A 198 -36.70 1.25 5.62
C PRO A 198 -38.22 1.09 5.74
N HIS A 199 -38.79 1.19 6.94
CA HIS A 199 -40.23 1.11 7.19
C HIS A 199 -40.88 2.48 7.42
N MET A 200 -40.12 3.58 7.47
CA MET A 200 -40.64 4.92 7.76
C MET A 200 -41.68 5.35 6.72
N GLU A 201 -41.37 5.23 5.42
CA GLU A 201 -42.29 5.55 4.33
C GLU A 201 -43.63 4.80 4.43
N ARG A 202 -43.58 3.50 4.76
CA ARG A 202 -44.79 2.68 4.98
C ARG A 202 -45.57 3.10 6.23
N HIS A 203 -44.89 3.47 7.32
CA HIS A 203 -45.56 4.00 8.52
C HIS A 203 -46.22 5.35 8.22
N LEU A 204 -45.53 6.25 7.50
CA LEU A 204 -46.06 7.56 7.10
C LEU A 204 -47.29 7.41 6.20
N ALA A 205 -47.25 6.50 5.22
CA ALA A 205 -48.39 6.21 4.34
C ALA A 205 -49.58 5.62 5.13
N ASN A 206 -49.36 4.57 5.92
CA ASN A 206 -50.42 3.90 6.68
C ASN A 206 -51.03 4.82 7.77
N SER A 207 -50.23 5.72 8.34
CA SER A 207 -50.64 6.64 9.41
C SER A 207 -51.01 8.03 8.89
N ALA A 208 -51.01 8.28 7.57
CA ALA A 208 -51.14 9.62 6.97
C ALA A 208 -52.35 10.39 7.50
N ARG A 209 -53.52 9.72 7.59
CA ARG A 209 -54.74 10.31 8.15
C ARG A 209 -54.56 10.74 9.62
N ARG A 210 -54.00 9.87 10.46
CA ARG A 210 -53.71 10.16 11.87
C ARG A 210 -52.71 11.30 12.02
N HIS A 211 -51.70 11.37 11.15
CA HIS A 211 -50.73 12.47 11.12
C HIS A 211 -51.36 13.81 10.73
N ILE A 212 -52.26 13.81 9.74
CA ILE A 212 -53.05 14.99 9.37
C ILE A 212 -53.97 15.42 10.54
N GLU A 213 -54.64 14.48 11.20
CA GLU A 213 -55.50 14.76 12.36
C GLU A 213 -54.71 15.32 13.56
N LEU A 214 -53.49 14.81 13.83
CA LEU A 214 -52.57 15.35 14.84
C LEU A 214 -52.09 16.78 14.51
N VAL A 215 -51.65 17.01 13.26
CA VAL A 215 -51.26 18.35 12.80
C VAL A 215 -52.42 19.33 12.87
N LYS A 216 -53.62 18.91 12.44
CA LYS A 216 -54.83 19.74 12.55
C LYS A 216 -55.12 20.10 14.00
N SER A 217 -55.12 19.13 14.91
CA SER A 217 -55.35 19.37 16.35
C SER A 217 -54.32 20.34 16.95
N HIS A 218 -53.05 20.24 16.53
CA HIS A 218 -51.99 21.17 16.93
C HIS A 218 -52.24 22.61 16.42
N TYR A 219 -52.66 22.77 15.16
CA TYR A 219 -53.04 24.08 14.60
C TYR A 219 -54.33 24.63 15.22
N ASP A 220 -55.37 23.81 15.39
CA ASP A 220 -56.63 24.18 16.04
C ASP A 220 -56.37 24.74 17.46
N ARG A 221 -55.44 24.13 18.22
CA ARG A 221 -55.01 24.63 19.54
C ARG A 221 -54.33 26.00 19.45
N ILE A 222 -53.36 26.17 18.55
CA ILE A 222 -52.66 27.45 18.34
C ILE A 222 -53.64 28.56 17.90
N VAL A 223 -54.57 28.26 16.99
CA VAL A 223 -55.59 29.22 16.55
C VAL A 223 -56.50 29.61 17.71
N THR A 224 -56.92 28.65 18.54
CA THR A 224 -57.74 28.92 19.73
C THR A 224 -57.01 29.80 20.75
N GLU A 225 -55.71 29.56 20.97
CA GLU A 225 -54.86 30.36 21.86
C GLU A 225 -54.69 31.80 21.34
N LEU A 226 -54.39 31.97 20.05
CA LEU A 226 -54.25 33.29 19.41
C LEU A 226 -55.57 34.06 19.37
N VAL A 227 -56.70 33.40 19.10
CA VAL A 227 -58.03 34.03 19.14
C VAL A 227 -58.35 34.48 20.57
N SER A 228 -58.14 33.63 21.57
CA SER A 228 -58.35 34.00 22.98
C SER A 228 -57.49 35.19 23.43
N GLU A 229 -56.26 35.30 22.95
CA GLU A 229 -55.39 36.47 23.22
C GLU A 229 -55.90 37.73 22.50
N LYS A 230 -56.34 37.62 21.24
CA LYS A 230 -56.94 38.72 20.47
C LYS A 230 -58.23 39.24 21.11
N ASP A 231 -59.13 38.37 21.54
CA ASP A 231 -60.42 38.74 22.14
C ASP A 231 -60.25 39.48 23.47
N LYS A 232 -59.29 39.04 24.30
CA LYS A 232 -58.86 39.79 25.50
C LYS A 232 -58.37 41.19 25.12
N LYS A 233 -57.49 41.30 24.12
CA LYS A 233 -56.96 42.58 23.63
C LYS A 233 -58.05 43.52 23.10
N ILE A 234 -59.04 42.98 22.38
CA ILE A 234 -60.18 43.72 21.87
C ILE A 234 -61.07 44.21 23.02
N THR A 235 -61.25 43.40 24.07
CA THR A 235 -62.02 43.78 25.26
C THR A 235 -61.30 44.89 26.06
N GLU A 236 -59.98 44.77 26.28
CA GLU A 236 -59.14 45.82 26.87
C GLU A 236 -59.27 47.16 26.10
N LEU A 237 -59.12 47.12 24.77
CA LEU A 237 -59.24 48.30 23.92
C LEU A 237 -60.66 48.89 23.95
N ASN A 238 -61.70 48.06 23.89
CA ASN A 238 -63.09 48.51 23.95
C ASN A 238 -63.43 49.17 25.30
N THR A 239 -62.93 48.66 26.44
CA THR A 239 -63.12 49.36 27.72
C THR A 239 -62.40 50.71 27.75
N THR A 240 -61.18 50.78 27.19
CA THR A 240 -60.39 52.02 27.08
C THR A 240 -61.09 53.07 26.20
N VAL A 241 -61.58 52.67 25.01
CA VAL A 241 -62.33 53.54 24.10
C VAL A 241 -63.62 54.02 24.76
N ASN A 242 -64.38 53.14 25.42
CA ASN A 242 -65.60 53.55 26.13
C ASN A 242 -65.33 54.55 27.28
N LEU A 243 -64.21 54.42 27.99
CA LEU A 243 -63.79 55.41 29.00
C LEU A 243 -63.39 56.74 28.35
N GLN A 244 -62.63 56.70 27.24
CA GLN A 244 -62.26 57.90 26.50
C GLN A 244 -63.48 58.60 25.88
N SER A 245 -64.43 57.87 25.30
CA SER A 245 -65.68 58.43 24.76
C SER A 245 -66.49 59.11 25.88
N LYS A 246 -66.64 58.50 27.05
CA LYS A 246 -67.28 59.15 28.21
C LYS A 246 -66.56 60.45 28.61
N HIS A 247 -65.23 60.42 28.67
CA HIS A 247 -64.43 61.60 29.00
C HIS A 247 -64.54 62.70 27.91
N ILE A 248 -64.62 62.32 26.64
CA ILE A 248 -64.85 63.25 25.52
C ILE A 248 -66.26 63.84 25.58
N THR A 249 -67.31 63.06 25.90
CA THR A 249 -68.67 63.57 26.08
C THR A 249 -68.76 64.56 27.25
N GLU A 250 -68.14 64.24 28.38
CA GLU A 250 -68.05 65.13 29.55
C GLU A 250 -67.31 66.43 29.20
N LEU A 251 -66.10 66.32 28.62
CA LEU A 251 -65.33 67.48 28.15
C LEU A 251 -66.08 68.31 27.11
N THR A 252 -66.84 67.68 26.20
CA THR A 252 -67.63 68.41 25.18
C THR A 252 -68.79 69.16 25.84
N THR A 253 -69.46 68.55 26.81
CA THR A 253 -70.51 69.19 27.62
C THR A 253 -69.96 70.37 28.44
N GLN A 254 -68.73 70.24 28.98
CA GLN A 254 -68.03 71.35 29.64
C GLN A 254 -67.59 72.44 28.65
N LEU A 255 -67.16 72.07 27.44
CA LEU A 255 -66.74 73.00 26.39
C LEU A 255 -67.92 73.80 25.82
N GLU A 256 -69.09 73.17 25.68
CA GLU A 256 -70.32 73.85 25.26
C GLU A 256 -70.83 74.84 26.31
N ARG A 257 -70.64 74.54 27.61
CA ARG A 257 -70.92 75.48 28.71
C ARG A 257 -69.95 76.67 28.79
N THR A 258 -68.82 76.66 28.07
CA THR A 258 -67.74 77.66 28.20
C THR A 258 -67.45 78.48 26.94
N LYS A 259 -68.17 78.27 25.84
CA LYS A 259 -67.94 78.97 24.55
C LYS A 259 -68.46 80.42 24.52
N LEU A 260 -67.65 81.34 25.05
CA LEU A 260 -67.37 82.62 24.37
C LEU A 260 -65.99 82.52 23.68
N PRO A 261 -65.73 83.20 22.55
CA PRO A 261 -64.64 82.83 21.64
C PRO A 261 -63.33 83.63 21.84
N MET A 262 -62.16 83.01 21.55
CA MET A 262 -61.26 83.38 20.42
C MET A 262 -59.90 82.60 20.33
N ALA A 263 -59.50 82.32 19.09
CA ALA A 263 -58.16 82.36 18.47
C ALA A 263 -56.88 81.58 18.98
N THR A 264 -56.44 80.58 18.18
CA THR A 264 -55.04 80.33 17.65
C THR A 264 -53.85 80.06 18.63
N SER A 265 -52.66 79.50 18.28
CA SER A 265 -51.97 79.14 17.01
C SER A 265 -50.82 78.08 17.18
N SER A 266 -50.28 77.57 16.05
CA SER A 266 -48.90 76.99 15.88
C SER A 266 -48.59 75.58 16.46
N SER A 267 -47.50 74.83 16.14
CA SER A 267 -46.29 75.07 15.29
C SER A 267 -45.67 73.74 14.75
N SER A 268 -44.66 73.78 13.85
CA SER A 268 -43.79 72.63 13.44
C SER A 268 -42.57 73.06 12.56
N PRO A 269 -41.38 72.41 12.68
CA PRO A 269 -40.32 72.45 11.63
C PRO A 269 -39.57 71.11 11.37
N THR A 270 -38.66 71.06 10.36
CA THR A 270 -37.87 69.85 9.97
C THR A 270 -36.53 70.23 9.29
N VAL A 271 -35.51 69.34 9.25
CA VAL A 271 -34.14 69.61 8.72
C VAL A 271 -33.59 68.45 7.84
N LYS A 272 -32.61 68.73 6.95
CA LYS A 272 -31.93 67.82 5.98
C LYS A 272 -30.40 68.03 5.96
N GLN A 273 -29.58 67.09 5.41
CA GLN A 273 -28.41 67.38 4.50
C GLN A 273 -27.66 66.12 3.95
N THR A 274 -26.68 66.32 3.03
CA THR A 274 -26.03 65.30 2.15
C THR A 274 -24.64 65.72 1.59
N VAL A 275 -23.67 64.81 1.33
CA VAL A 275 -22.33 65.09 0.67
C VAL A 275 -21.84 63.92 -0.25
N LYS A 276 -20.78 64.10 -1.09
CA LYS A 276 -20.30 63.20 -2.21
C LYS A 276 -18.72 63.10 -2.38
N PRO A 277 -18.09 62.37 -3.36
CA PRO A 277 -16.77 61.65 -3.23
C PRO A 277 -15.58 62.03 -4.20
N LYS A 278 -14.48 61.21 -4.27
CA LYS A 278 -13.29 61.28 -5.21
C LYS A 278 -12.59 59.89 -5.51
N THR A 279 -11.51 59.81 -6.35
CA THR A 279 -11.12 58.60 -7.19
C THR A 279 -9.59 58.37 -7.57
N LEU A 280 -9.23 57.21 -8.23
CA LEU A 280 -8.03 56.82 -9.10
C LEU A 280 -6.68 56.30 -8.45
N PRO A 281 -5.65 55.67 -9.15
CA PRO A 281 -5.54 54.69 -10.29
C PRO A 281 -4.52 53.45 -10.11
N ARG A 282 -3.65 53.07 -11.10
CA ARG A 282 -2.91 51.74 -11.37
C ARG A 282 -1.36 51.89 -11.63
N PRO A 283 -0.45 50.95 -12.15
CA PRO A 283 -0.54 49.57 -12.78
C PRO A 283 0.38 48.31 -12.36
N PRO A 284 1.60 47.90 -12.89
CA PRO A 284 1.98 46.45 -13.18
C PRO A 284 3.42 45.88 -12.77
N ILE A 285 3.84 44.66 -13.24
CA ILE A 285 5.08 43.84 -12.89
C ILE A 285 5.80 43.15 -14.13
N ARG A 286 7.03 42.56 -14.00
CA ARG A 286 7.97 42.00 -15.04
C ARG A 286 8.55 40.55 -14.79
N ILE A 287 9.47 40.04 -15.67
CA ILE A 287 9.93 38.62 -15.88
C ILE A 287 11.50 38.47 -15.84
N TYR A 288 12.09 37.25 -15.60
CA TYR A 288 13.50 36.84 -15.93
C TYR A 288 13.71 35.29 -16.18
N GLU A 289 14.94 34.80 -16.50
CA GLU A 289 15.27 33.64 -17.42
C GLU A 289 16.48 32.68 -17.05
N LYS A 290 16.87 31.73 -17.98
CA LYS A 290 18.18 30.99 -18.22
C LYS A 290 18.51 29.66 -17.46
N GLU A 291 19.46 28.73 -17.78
CA GLU A 291 20.26 28.10 -18.91
C GLU A 291 21.20 27.00 -18.27
N GLU A 292 21.95 25.99 -18.81
CA GLU A 292 22.23 25.14 -20.04
C GLU A 292 22.98 23.85 -19.49
N ASP A 293 23.82 22.94 -20.08
CA ASP A 293 24.56 22.71 -21.35
C ASP A 293 24.75 21.16 -21.69
N LYS A 294 25.94 20.66 -22.14
CA LYS A 294 26.24 19.38 -22.87
C LYS A 294 27.47 18.62 -22.24
N GLN A 295 28.27 17.64 -22.74
CA GLN A 295 28.54 16.77 -23.94
C GLN A 295 29.47 15.57 -23.46
N GLN A 296 30.12 14.58 -24.13
CA GLN A 296 30.30 13.96 -25.49
C GLN A 296 30.70 12.42 -25.36
N GLN A 297 31.59 11.78 -26.18
CA GLN A 297 31.87 10.29 -26.18
C GLN A 297 33.23 9.71 -26.72
N GLN A 298 33.56 8.46 -26.31
CA GLN A 298 34.31 7.35 -27.02
C GLN A 298 35.87 7.41 -27.19
N PRO A 299 36.62 6.34 -27.62
CA PRO A 299 36.29 5.07 -28.34
C PRO A 299 36.92 3.73 -27.79
N THR A 300 36.97 2.63 -28.59
CA THR A 300 37.42 1.24 -28.22
C THR A 300 38.00 0.39 -29.39
N ASN A 301 38.79 -0.68 -29.12
CA ASN A 301 39.05 -1.88 -29.99
C ASN A 301 39.96 -2.94 -29.27
N PRO A 302 40.26 -4.17 -29.79
CA PRO A 302 39.51 -5.15 -30.60
C PRO A 302 39.36 -6.57 -29.94
N PHE A 303 38.77 -7.52 -30.68
CA PHE A 303 38.79 -9.02 -30.55
C PHE A 303 37.76 -9.77 -29.66
N ARG A 304 36.64 -10.17 -30.32
CA ARG A 304 35.89 -11.46 -30.28
C ARG A 304 35.38 -12.10 -28.96
N PRO A 305 34.33 -12.95 -29.01
CA PRO A 305 33.29 -13.09 -30.03
C PRO A 305 32.00 -12.35 -29.60
N ALA A 306 31.40 -11.59 -30.52
CA ALA A 306 30.29 -10.71 -30.19
C ALA A 306 28.93 -11.45 -30.17
N SER A 307 28.64 -12.13 -29.06
CA SER A 307 27.26 -12.08 -28.56
C SER A 307 26.92 -10.62 -28.25
N ALA A 308 25.68 -10.19 -28.52
CA ALA A 308 25.30 -8.78 -28.45
C ALA A 308 25.24 -8.29 -26.99
N LYS A 309 26.38 -7.88 -26.44
CA LYS A 309 26.42 -7.06 -25.22
C LYS A 309 25.64 -5.78 -25.48
N TRP A 310 24.53 -5.59 -24.77
CA TRP A 310 23.79 -4.34 -24.80
C TRP A 310 24.68 -3.21 -24.25
N ASP A 311 24.76 -2.10 -24.99
CA ASP A 311 25.77 -1.05 -24.80
C ASP A 311 25.40 0.01 -23.74
N GLY A 312 24.27 -0.17 -23.05
CA GLY A 312 23.73 0.78 -22.08
C GLY A 312 23.17 2.08 -22.68
N LYS A 313 23.19 2.23 -24.02
CA LYS A 313 23.03 3.53 -24.69
C LYS A 313 21.96 3.57 -25.77
N LYS A 314 21.72 2.52 -26.55
CA LYS A 314 21.08 2.72 -27.86
C LYS A 314 19.56 2.89 -27.93
N ILE A 315 18.76 2.38 -26.99
CA ILE A 315 17.30 2.62 -26.94
C ILE A 315 16.84 2.69 -25.49
N ARG A 316 16.41 3.87 -25.05
CA ARG A 316 15.72 4.11 -23.77
C ARG A 316 14.24 4.46 -23.94
N GLU A 317 13.93 4.99 -25.12
CA GLU A 317 12.77 5.82 -25.43
C GLU A 317 12.28 5.47 -26.83
N ILE A 318 10.96 5.45 -27.01
CA ILE A 318 10.27 5.34 -28.31
C ILE A 318 9.35 6.55 -28.48
N VAL A 319 9.05 6.93 -29.72
CA VAL A 319 8.04 7.96 -30.00
C VAL A 319 6.73 7.28 -30.39
N PHE A 320 5.64 7.68 -29.74
CA PHE A 320 4.29 7.22 -30.01
C PHE A 320 3.33 8.42 -29.98
N GLN A 321 2.62 8.69 -31.08
CA GLN A 321 1.71 9.85 -31.21
C GLN A 321 2.34 11.23 -30.88
N GLY A 322 3.68 11.34 -30.90
CA GLY A 322 4.43 12.55 -30.51
C GLY A 322 4.87 12.59 -29.04
N GLU A 323 4.41 11.66 -28.20
CA GLU A 323 4.93 11.44 -26.84
C GLU A 323 6.19 10.56 -26.88
N THR A 324 7.19 10.91 -26.07
CA THR A 324 8.38 10.07 -25.84
C THR A 324 8.12 9.13 -24.66
N LEU A 325 7.95 7.84 -24.92
CA LEU A 325 7.67 6.81 -23.90
C LEU A 325 8.95 6.05 -23.53
N THR A 326 9.24 5.91 -22.23
CA THR A 326 10.37 5.09 -21.75
C THR A 326 9.99 3.61 -21.60
N PHE A 327 10.97 2.75 -21.30
CA PHE A 327 10.72 1.38 -20.85
C PHE A 327 9.69 1.30 -19.71
N PHE A 328 9.73 2.23 -18.75
CA PHE A 328 8.84 2.18 -17.58
C PHE A 328 7.40 2.60 -17.91
N ASP A 329 7.20 3.45 -18.92
CA ASP A 329 5.86 3.86 -19.37
C ASP A 329 5.19 2.73 -20.16
N VAL A 330 5.93 2.08 -21.07
CA VAL A 330 5.46 0.89 -21.79
C VAL A 330 5.23 -0.28 -20.83
N TRP A 331 6.13 -0.49 -19.86
CA TRP A 331 5.92 -1.47 -18.79
C TRP A 331 4.66 -1.15 -17.95
N LYS A 332 4.42 0.11 -17.60
CA LYS A 332 3.23 0.52 -16.83
C LYS A 332 1.94 0.24 -17.58
N ILE A 333 1.89 0.50 -18.89
CA ILE A 333 0.74 0.17 -19.75
C ILE A 333 0.44 -1.35 -19.69
N LEU A 334 1.47 -2.19 -19.77
CA LEU A 334 1.36 -3.64 -19.66
C LEU A 334 0.96 -4.11 -18.25
N ASP A 335 1.56 -3.55 -17.20
CA ASP A 335 1.30 -3.91 -15.80
C ASP A 335 -0.15 -3.54 -15.39
N GLU A 336 -0.65 -2.39 -15.88
CA GLU A 336 -2.06 -1.96 -15.80
C GLU A 336 -3.01 -2.74 -16.74
N LYS A 337 -2.49 -3.71 -17.51
CA LYS A 337 -3.22 -4.55 -18.50
C LYS A 337 -3.92 -3.80 -19.63
N LYS A 338 -3.40 -2.63 -20.02
CA LYS A 338 -3.94 -1.80 -21.12
C LYS A 338 -3.43 -2.32 -22.47
N PHE A 339 -3.72 -3.59 -22.77
CA PHE A 339 -3.17 -4.33 -23.90
C PHE A 339 -3.52 -3.67 -25.25
N THR A 340 -4.71 -3.11 -25.43
CA THR A 340 -5.06 -2.36 -26.65
C THR A 340 -4.12 -1.17 -26.94
N LYS A 341 -3.74 -0.38 -25.92
CA LYS A 341 -2.73 0.69 -26.11
C LYS A 341 -1.34 0.12 -26.39
N PHE A 342 -1.01 -1.07 -25.88
CA PHE A 342 0.23 -1.75 -26.22
C PHE A 342 0.22 -2.29 -27.67
N GLU A 343 -0.90 -2.81 -28.16
CA GLU A 343 -1.11 -3.22 -29.56
C GLU A 343 -0.95 -2.01 -30.51
N GLU A 344 -1.51 -0.85 -30.19
CA GLU A 344 -1.30 0.40 -30.93
C GLU A 344 0.19 0.80 -30.98
N ILE A 345 0.89 0.72 -29.84
CA ILE A 345 2.33 1.01 -29.74
C ILE A 345 3.14 0.02 -30.58
N PHE A 346 2.80 -1.27 -30.55
CA PHE A 346 3.45 -2.31 -31.34
C PHE A 346 3.21 -2.14 -32.84
N GLN A 347 2.00 -1.78 -33.27
CA GLN A 347 1.70 -1.51 -34.69
C GLN A 347 2.53 -0.35 -35.25
N GLN A 348 2.76 0.70 -34.46
CA GLN A 348 3.61 1.83 -34.86
C GLN A 348 5.11 1.52 -34.72
N ASN A 349 5.51 0.73 -33.73
CA ASN A 349 6.90 0.39 -33.43
C ASN A 349 7.10 -1.12 -33.23
N PRO A 350 7.04 -1.99 -34.26
CA PRO A 350 7.06 -3.46 -34.09
C PRO A 350 8.30 -3.99 -33.36
N ASN A 351 9.43 -3.28 -33.45
CA ASN A 351 10.66 -3.65 -32.76
C ASN A 351 10.61 -3.43 -31.23
N VAL A 352 9.63 -2.69 -30.69
CA VAL A 352 9.57 -2.25 -29.28
C VAL A 352 9.85 -3.37 -28.27
N ILE A 353 9.32 -4.56 -28.53
CA ILE A 353 9.44 -5.75 -27.68
C ILE A 353 10.91 -6.19 -27.52
N ASN A 354 11.63 -6.22 -28.63
CA ASN A 354 13.01 -6.71 -28.72
C ASN A 354 14.03 -5.57 -28.62
N SER A 355 13.60 -4.31 -28.69
CA SER A 355 14.47 -3.13 -28.73
C SER A 355 14.52 -2.35 -27.41
N LEU A 356 13.40 -2.26 -26.67
CA LEU A 356 13.28 -1.49 -25.44
C LEU A 356 13.90 -2.25 -24.25
N ARG A 357 14.63 -1.56 -23.37
CA ARG A 357 15.31 -2.13 -22.19
C ARG A 357 15.25 -1.21 -20.97
N ASP A 358 15.27 -1.82 -19.80
CA ASP A 358 15.54 -1.10 -18.54
C ASP A 358 17.04 -0.91 -18.29
N GLY A 359 17.40 -0.28 -17.16
CA GLY A 359 18.79 -0.04 -16.78
C GLY A 359 19.62 -1.31 -16.51
N PHE A 360 18.99 -2.46 -16.32
CA PHE A 360 19.64 -3.77 -16.13
C PHE A 360 19.75 -4.58 -17.43
N GLY A 361 19.22 -4.07 -18.54
CA GLY A 361 19.17 -4.78 -19.83
C GLY A 361 18.03 -5.78 -19.92
N TYR A 362 16.98 -5.67 -19.10
CA TYR A 362 15.81 -6.55 -19.18
C TYR A 362 14.91 -6.18 -20.35
N THR A 363 14.45 -7.18 -21.10
CA THR A 363 13.29 -7.04 -22.00
C THR A 363 12.00 -6.91 -21.17
N LEU A 364 10.91 -6.43 -21.80
CA LEU A 364 9.57 -6.46 -21.20
C LEU A 364 9.18 -7.87 -20.75
N LEU A 365 9.59 -8.90 -21.51
CA LEU A 365 9.38 -10.31 -21.19
C LEU A 365 10.13 -10.75 -19.91
N VAL A 366 11.40 -10.38 -19.76
CA VAL A 366 12.19 -10.67 -18.54
C VAL A 366 11.63 -9.91 -17.33
N MET A 367 11.19 -8.67 -17.51
CA MET A 367 10.53 -7.88 -16.46
C MET A 367 9.22 -8.56 -15.98
N ALA A 368 8.46 -9.18 -16.89
CA ALA A 368 7.27 -9.96 -16.52
C ALA A 368 7.59 -11.25 -15.73
N VAL A 369 8.79 -11.84 -15.89
CA VAL A 369 9.28 -12.91 -15.00
C VAL A 369 9.66 -12.35 -13.62
N TYR A 370 10.41 -11.25 -13.59
CA TYR A 370 10.87 -10.60 -12.35
C TYR A 370 9.72 -10.11 -11.47
N LYS A 371 8.70 -9.48 -12.07
CA LYS A 371 7.49 -8.99 -11.38
C LYS A 371 6.41 -10.06 -11.17
N ASP A 372 6.65 -11.31 -11.58
CA ASP A 372 5.73 -12.45 -11.50
C ASP A 372 4.36 -12.24 -12.20
N ARG A 373 4.36 -11.36 -13.22
CA ARG A 373 3.22 -11.02 -14.08
C ARG A 373 3.05 -12.04 -15.21
N PHE A 374 2.60 -13.24 -14.85
CA PHE A 374 2.40 -14.33 -15.80
C PHE A 374 1.34 -14.01 -16.86
N ASP A 375 0.36 -13.18 -16.53
CA ASP A 375 -0.64 -12.64 -17.46
C ASP A 375 -0.01 -11.76 -18.54
N VAL A 376 0.84 -10.81 -18.14
CA VAL A 376 1.58 -9.93 -19.06
C VAL A 376 2.59 -10.73 -19.89
N PHE A 377 3.25 -11.72 -19.28
CA PHE A 377 4.18 -12.60 -19.99
C PHE A 377 3.50 -13.40 -21.10
N VAL A 378 2.32 -13.98 -20.83
CA VAL A 378 1.57 -14.73 -21.86
C VAL A 378 1.18 -13.82 -23.02
N HIS A 379 0.65 -12.61 -22.75
CA HIS A 379 0.33 -11.66 -23.82
C HIS A 379 1.57 -11.24 -24.63
N LEU A 380 2.71 -10.97 -23.98
CA LEU A 380 3.96 -10.65 -24.69
C LEU A 380 4.41 -11.80 -25.62
N MET A 381 4.19 -13.06 -25.24
CA MET A 381 4.52 -14.24 -26.08
C MET A 381 3.61 -14.40 -27.31
N GLU A 382 2.55 -13.60 -27.46
CA GLU A 382 1.69 -13.58 -28.66
C GLU A 382 2.35 -12.80 -29.83
N TYR A 383 3.45 -12.10 -29.56
CA TYR A 383 4.21 -11.29 -30.52
C TYR A 383 5.61 -11.90 -30.80
N PRO A 384 6.28 -11.54 -31.92
CA PRO A 384 7.61 -12.05 -32.26
C PRO A 384 8.69 -11.69 -31.21
N GLN A 385 9.09 -12.67 -30.39
CA GLN A 385 10.17 -12.54 -29.41
C GLN A 385 11.53 -12.93 -30.02
N ASP A 386 12.57 -12.11 -29.77
CA ASP A 386 13.96 -12.52 -29.96
C ASP A 386 14.53 -13.07 -28.64
N PHE A 387 14.56 -14.39 -28.52
CA PHE A 387 15.10 -15.04 -27.33
C PHE A 387 16.63 -15.06 -27.25
N SER A 388 17.35 -14.67 -28.32
CA SER A 388 18.82 -14.58 -28.29
C SER A 388 19.33 -13.44 -27.39
N LEU A 389 18.44 -12.50 -27.07
CA LEU A 389 18.69 -11.34 -26.23
C LEU A 389 19.11 -11.73 -24.81
N VAL A 390 20.14 -11.05 -24.33
CA VAL A 390 20.66 -11.15 -22.96
C VAL A 390 20.72 -9.77 -22.30
N ASP A 391 20.66 -9.79 -20.97
CA ASP A 391 20.79 -8.59 -20.14
C ASP A 391 22.25 -8.24 -19.81
N ASN A 392 22.47 -7.26 -18.91
CA ASN A 392 23.81 -6.77 -18.55
C ASN A 392 24.72 -7.84 -17.93
N ASP A 393 24.16 -8.89 -17.30
CA ASP A 393 24.91 -10.02 -16.75
C ASP A 393 25.22 -11.08 -17.82
N GLY A 394 24.73 -10.91 -19.05
CA GLY A 394 24.69 -11.94 -20.09
C GLY A 394 23.63 -13.01 -19.79
N MET A 395 22.63 -12.73 -18.95
CA MET A 395 21.58 -13.68 -18.64
C MET A 395 20.46 -13.63 -19.70
N ASN A 396 20.16 -14.78 -20.30
CA ASN A 396 18.94 -14.98 -21.09
C ASN A 396 17.72 -15.21 -20.17
N VAL A 397 16.51 -15.23 -20.73
CA VAL A 397 15.27 -15.37 -19.97
C VAL A 397 15.22 -16.63 -19.07
N LEU A 398 15.79 -17.76 -19.50
CA LEU A 398 15.82 -18.99 -18.67
C LEU A 398 16.70 -18.84 -17.43
N HIS A 399 17.78 -18.04 -17.48
CA HIS A 399 18.57 -17.75 -16.27
C HIS A 399 17.76 -16.97 -15.24
N ARG A 400 16.95 -16.00 -15.67
CA ARG A 400 16.12 -15.20 -14.76
C ARG A 400 14.94 -16.03 -14.22
N VAL A 401 14.33 -16.90 -15.03
CA VAL A 401 13.36 -17.90 -14.53
C VAL A 401 14.02 -18.84 -13.50
N GLY A 402 15.25 -19.30 -13.75
CA GLY A 402 16.05 -20.09 -12.82
C GLY A 402 16.41 -19.37 -11.52
N GLN A 403 16.76 -18.09 -11.60
CA GLN A 403 17.05 -17.24 -10.43
C GLN A 403 15.80 -17.00 -9.57
N TYR A 404 14.69 -16.61 -10.21
CA TYR A 404 13.45 -16.24 -9.52
C TYR A 404 12.53 -17.43 -9.21
N GLY A 405 12.88 -18.65 -9.64
CA GLY A 405 12.14 -19.89 -9.36
C GLY A 405 10.81 -20.03 -10.10
N LYS A 406 10.64 -19.35 -11.23
CA LYS A 406 9.32 -19.15 -11.85
C LYS A 406 8.91 -20.29 -12.80
N VAL A 407 8.87 -21.53 -12.28
CA VAL A 407 8.71 -22.77 -13.08
C VAL A 407 7.54 -22.73 -14.09
N ARG A 408 6.38 -22.15 -13.73
CA ARG A 408 5.20 -22.01 -14.63
C ARG A 408 5.47 -21.27 -15.94
N TYR A 409 6.50 -20.44 -16.01
CA TYR A 409 6.88 -19.72 -17.23
C TYR A 409 7.58 -20.62 -18.25
N LEU A 410 8.23 -21.70 -17.79
CA LEU A 410 8.97 -22.63 -18.63
C LEU A 410 8.05 -23.41 -19.59
N GLU A 411 6.79 -23.59 -19.19
CA GLU A 411 5.72 -24.24 -19.96
C GLU A 411 5.23 -23.42 -21.18
N LYS A 412 5.69 -22.18 -21.33
CA LYS A 412 5.29 -21.27 -22.41
C LYS A 412 6.32 -21.15 -23.55
N PHE A 413 7.50 -21.77 -23.41
CA PHE A 413 8.50 -21.83 -24.48
C PHE A 413 8.35 -23.12 -25.29
N ASP A 414 8.53 -23.04 -26.61
CA ASP A 414 8.60 -24.22 -27.47
C ASP A 414 9.93 -24.98 -27.28
N GLN A 415 9.97 -26.23 -27.75
CA GLN A 415 11.12 -27.11 -27.55
C GLN A 415 12.41 -26.63 -28.24
N GLN A 416 12.32 -25.92 -29.37
CA GLN A 416 13.49 -25.43 -30.11
C GLN A 416 14.05 -24.15 -29.46
N THR A 417 13.19 -23.25 -28.98
CA THR A 417 13.59 -22.13 -28.12
C THR A 417 14.25 -22.65 -26.85
N ILE A 418 13.65 -23.62 -26.15
CA ILE A 418 14.25 -24.22 -24.94
C ILE A 418 15.65 -24.76 -25.27
N LYS A 419 15.79 -25.61 -26.30
CA LYS A 419 17.07 -26.20 -26.73
C LYS A 419 18.15 -25.15 -27.04
N THR A 420 17.76 -23.99 -27.56
CA THR A 420 18.67 -22.88 -27.89
C THR A 420 19.16 -22.12 -26.64
N LEU A 421 18.34 -22.06 -25.58
CA LEU A 421 18.60 -21.26 -24.38
C LEU A 421 19.15 -22.03 -23.18
N ILE A 422 18.91 -23.35 -23.13
CA ILE A 422 19.02 -24.17 -21.92
C ILE A 422 20.43 -24.23 -21.31
N ASP A 423 21.47 -24.18 -22.16
CA ASP A 423 22.89 -24.16 -21.78
C ASP A 423 23.59 -22.84 -22.17
N GLY A 424 22.80 -21.80 -22.48
CA GLY A 424 23.33 -20.45 -22.73
C GLY A 424 24.18 -19.96 -21.55
N ARG A 425 25.17 -19.10 -21.81
CA ARG A 425 26.19 -18.72 -20.80
C ARG A 425 26.21 -17.23 -20.48
N THR A 426 26.20 -16.92 -19.18
CA THR A 426 26.41 -15.56 -18.65
C THR A 426 27.82 -15.03 -18.90
N ASN A 427 28.03 -13.74 -18.59
CA ASN A 427 29.36 -13.13 -18.45
C ASN A 427 30.29 -13.89 -17.47
N MET A 428 29.76 -14.79 -16.63
CA MET A 428 30.48 -15.65 -15.68
C MET A 428 30.50 -17.13 -16.07
N ASN A 429 30.21 -17.46 -17.34
CA ASN A 429 30.05 -18.81 -17.88
C ASN A 429 29.03 -19.69 -17.12
N SER A 430 28.17 -19.09 -16.29
CA SER A 430 27.08 -19.81 -15.62
C SER A 430 25.98 -20.11 -16.64
N THR A 431 25.25 -21.21 -16.44
CA THR A 431 24.06 -21.58 -17.23
C THR A 431 22.78 -21.31 -16.43
N PRO A 432 21.57 -21.41 -17.03
CA PRO A 432 20.30 -21.36 -16.29
C PRO A 432 20.27 -22.34 -15.11
N LEU A 433 20.83 -23.54 -15.30
CA LEU A 433 20.91 -24.59 -14.29
C LEU A 433 21.84 -24.21 -13.12
N HIS A 434 22.96 -23.52 -13.38
CA HIS A 434 23.78 -22.94 -12.30
C HIS A 434 23.02 -21.90 -11.47
N LYS A 435 22.19 -21.06 -12.11
CA LYS A 435 21.37 -20.06 -11.40
C LYS A 435 20.26 -20.72 -10.59
N ALA A 436 19.57 -21.70 -11.16
CA ALA A 436 18.58 -22.49 -10.44
C ALA A 436 19.18 -23.20 -9.22
N ALA A 437 20.39 -23.77 -9.34
CA ALA A 437 21.10 -24.40 -8.24
C ALA A 437 21.64 -23.42 -7.19
N TYR A 438 22.19 -22.26 -7.59
CA TYR A 438 22.66 -21.21 -6.67
C TYR A 438 21.52 -20.69 -5.76
N TYR A 439 20.31 -20.55 -6.31
CA TYR A 439 19.15 -20.06 -5.60
C TYR A 439 18.22 -21.17 -5.06
N ASN A 440 18.66 -22.43 -5.05
CA ASN A 440 17.93 -23.63 -4.60
C ASN A 440 16.48 -23.71 -5.14
N LYS A 441 16.31 -23.59 -6.47
CA LYS A 441 15.00 -23.60 -7.16
C LYS A 441 14.65 -24.98 -7.68
N HIS A 442 14.40 -25.92 -6.76
CA HIS A 442 14.29 -27.37 -7.02
C HIS A 442 13.43 -27.73 -8.24
N ASP A 443 12.27 -27.10 -8.41
CA ASP A 443 11.34 -27.42 -9.51
C ASP A 443 11.87 -26.96 -10.87
N VAL A 444 12.58 -25.83 -10.91
CA VAL A 444 13.29 -25.38 -12.13
C VAL A 444 14.52 -26.24 -12.40
N ILE A 445 15.22 -26.72 -11.37
CA ILE A 445 16.35 -27.66 -11.52
C ILE A 445 15.85 -28.98 -12.14
N ARG A 446 14.78 -29.57 -11.59
CA ARG A 446 14.13 -30.78 -12.14
C ARG A 446 13.67 -30.57 -13.58
N TRP A 447 13.00 -29.44 -13.86
CA TRP A 447 12.50 -29.15 -15.21
C TRP A 447 13.64 -28.98 -16.22
N LEU A 448 14.70 -28.25 -15.88
CA LEU A 448 15.86 -28.05 -16.76
C LEU A 448 16.59 -29.38 -17.03
N LEU A 449 16.82 -30.21 -16.01
CA LEU A 449 17.40 -31.54 -16.17
C LEU A 449 16.51 -32.44 -17.05
N ALA A 450 15.20 -32.45 -16.83
CA ALA A 450 14.23 -33.19 -17.66
C ALA A 450 14.09 -32.66 -19.10
N LYS A 451 14.62 -31.46 -19.40
CA LYS A 451 14.74 -30.92 -20.77
C LYS A 451 16.15 -31.05 -21.36
N GLY A 452 17.06 -31.74 -20.67
CA GLY A 452 18.41 -32.06 -21.16
C GLY A 452 19.47 -30.99 -20.91
N ALA A 453 19.30 -30.13 -19.89
CA ALA A 453 20.30 -29.15 -19.49
C ALA A 453 21.61 -29.83 -19.04
N ASN A 454 22.76 -29.41 -19.57
CA ASN A 454 24.03 -30.06 -19.32
C ASN A 454 24.62 -29.69 -17.94
N HIS A 455 24.48 -30.62 -16.99
CA HIS A 455 24.96 -30.47 -15.62
C HIS A 455 26.48 -30.65 -15.42
N GLU A 456 27.26 -30.99 -16.46
CA GLU A 456 28.73 -31.07 -16.38
C GLU A 456 29.43 -29.79 -16.88
N LEU A 457 28.70 -28.82 -17.42
CA LEU A 457 29.28 -27.54 -17.81
C LEU A 457 29.78 -26.78 -16.57
N LYS A 458 31.01 -26.26 -16.65
CA LYS A 458 31.64 -25.48 -15.57
C LYS A 458 31.59 -23.97 -15.83
N ASN A 459 31.30 -23.21 -14.78
CA ASN A 459 31.35 -21.74 -14.80
C ASN A 459 32.81 -21.21 -14.68
N LYS A 460 32.99 -19.87 -14.66
CA LYS A 460 34.32 -19.25 -14.55
C LYS A 460 35.10 -19.58 -13.27
N TYR A 461 34.43 -20.12 -12.24
CA TYR A 461 35.06 -20.58 -11.00
C TYR A 461 35.37 -22.09 -11.01
N GLY A 462 35.25 -22.76 -12.16
CA GLY A 462 35.50 -24.20 -12.31
C GLY A 462 34.42 -25.11 -11.69
N ARG A 463 33.34 -24.53 -11.14
CA ARG A 463 32.23 -25.24 -10.51
C ARG A 463 31.16 -25.61 -11.54
N ARG A 464 30.56 -26.79 -11.39
CA ARG A 464 29.31 -27.22 -12.04
C ARG A 464 28.06 -26.67 -11.32
N PRO A 465 26.84 -26.85 -11.87
CA PRO A 465 25.60 -26.51 -11.18
C PRO A 465 25.41 -27.21 -9.82
N ASP A 466 25.71 -28.50 -9.68
CA ASP A 466 25.55 -29.23 -8.40
C ASP A 466 26.48 -28.67 -7.30
N GLU A 467 27.70 -28.32 -7.69
CA GLU A 467 28.71 -27.66 -6.86
C GLU A 467 28.39 -26.19 -6.57
N GLN A 468 27.37 -25.62 -7.23
CA GLN A 468 26.89 -24.28 -6.98
C GLN A 468 25.80 -24.21 -5.91
N SER A 469 25.21 -25.36 -5.53
CA SER A 469 24.23 -25.46 -4.44
C SER A 469 24.91 -25.48 -3.07
N PHE A 470 24.75 -24.39 -2.33
CA PHE A 470 25.31 -24.24 -0.98
C PHE A 470 24.51 -25.09 0.02
N CYS A 471 25.10 -26.23 0.36
CA CYS A 471 24.69 -27.19 1.39
C CYS A 471 23.19 -27.55 1.48
N ASP A 472 22.45 -27.43 0.37
CA ASP A 472 21.14 -28.04 0.24
C ASP A 472 21.27 -29.53 -0.16
N GLY A 473 20.61 -30.38 0.63
CA GLY A 473 20.55 -31.82 0.36
C GLY A 473 19.67 -32.15 -0.83
N VAL A 474 18.56 -31.42 -1.03
CA VAL A 474 17.52 -31.75 -2.03
C VAL A 474 18.03 -31.51 -3.45
N THR A 475 18.70 -30.39 -3.69
CA THR A 475 19.36 -30.08 -4.96
C THR A 475 20.45 -31.11 -5.27
N LYS A 476 21.27 -31.48 -4.28
CA LYS A 476 22.33 -32.50 -4.46
C LYS A 476 21.75 -33.91 -4.68
N GLU A 477 20.57 -34.21 -4.17
CA GLU A 477 19.81 -35.43 -4.46
C GLU A 477 19.24 -35.42 -5.88
N ILE A 478 18.62 -34.32 -6.32
CA ILE A 478 18.13 -34.14 -7.70
C ILE A 478 19.29 -34.30 -8.70
N PHE A 479 20.46 -33.69 -8.46
CA PHE A 479 21.60 -33.87 -9.35
C PHE A 479 22.16 -35.30 -9.36
N ARG A 480 21.97 -36.09 -8.29
CA ARG A 480 22.32 -37.53 -8.28
C ARG A 480 21.32 -38.36 -9.07
N SER A 481 20.01 -38.11 -8.95
CA SER A 481 18.98 -38.90 -9.65
C SER A 481 19.04 -38.76 -11.17
N PHE A 482 19.69 -37.71 -11.68
CA PHE A 482 19.97 -37.51 -13.11
C PHE A 482 21.42 -37.90 -13.53
N ARG A 483 22.25 -38.43 -12.61
CA ARG A 483 23.63 -38.90 -12.90
C ARG A 483 23.80 -40.42 -12.95
N SER A 484 22.73 -41.19 -12.74
CA SER A 484 22.72 -42.63 -13.01
C SER A 484 22.59 -42.88 -14.53
N PRO A 485 23.29 -43.89 -15.08
CA PRO A 485 23.19 -44.27 -16.49
C PRO A 485 21.89 -45.00 -16.82
#